data_AF-A0A154VCS9-F1
#
_entry.id   AF-A0A154VCS9-F1
#
_cell.length_a   1.000
_cell.length_b   1.000
_cell.length_c   1.000
_cell.angle_alpha   90.00
_cell.angle_beta   90.00
_cell.angle_gamma   90.00
#
_symmetry.space_group_name_H-M   'P 1'
#
loop_
_entity.id
_entity.type
_entity.pdbx_description
1 polymer ?
#
loop_
_entity_poly.entity_id
_entity_poly.type
_entity_poly.pdbx_seq_one_letter_code
_entity_poly.pdbx_strand_id
1 'polypeptide(L)'
;MDWSIMMENYPNGLDTRYDRFLQTKIGAGLNGTPVTTLSMLARLGLDPWQVARDLSAMSKETAWAKLEKVMISFADLTHSAKSRQNIVTGLIASLH
;
A
#
# COMPACT_ATOMS: atom_id res chain seq x y z
N MET A 1 -27.08 13.02 24.37
CA MET A 1 -26.02 12.17 23.78
C MET A 1 -25.09 13.06 23.01
N ASP A 2 -23.84 13.15 23.46
CA ASP A 2 -22.82 14.02 22.87
C ASP A 2 -22.06 13.24 21.79
N TRP A 3 -22.29 13.63 20.53
CA TRP A 3 -21.69 12.97 19.36
C TRP A 3 -20.20 13.30 19.19
N SER A 4 -19.67 14.30 19.90
CA SER A 4 -18.26 14.70 19.81
C SER A 4 -17.32 13.67 20.46
N ILE A 5 -17.73 13.03 21.56
CA ILE A 5 -16.92 11.97 22.21
C ILE A 5 -16.84 10.68 21.37
N MET A 6 -17.88 10.38 20.59
CA MET A 6 -17.85 9.24 19.67
C MET A 6 -16.96 9.53 18.47
N MET A 7 -17.00 10.75 17.90
CA MET A 7 -16.14 11.16 16.77
C MET A 7 -14.66 11.34 17.13
N GLU A 8 -14.34 11.61 18.40
CA GLU A 8 -12.95 11.65 18.86
C GLU A 8 -12.32 10.25 18.99
N ASN A 9 -13.15 9.19 19.03
CA ASN A 9 -12.73 7.79 19.14
C ASN A 9 -13.24 6.89 18.02
N TYR A 10 -13.72 7.46 16.91
CA TYR A 10 -13.72 6.72 15.66
C TYR A 10 -12.27 6.73 15.16
N PRO A 11 -11.61 5.56 15.00
CA PRO A 11 -10.52 5.46 14.05
C PRO A 11 -11.11 5.60 12.63
N ASN A 12 -11.68 6.76 12.32
CA ASN A 12 -11.76 7.23 10.95
C ASN A 12 -10.37 7.64 10.46
N GLY A 13 -9.30 7.46 11.27
CA GLY A 13 -8.30 6.38 11.16
C GLY A 13 -7.53 6.23 9.85
N LEU A 14 -7.80 7.06 8.86
CA LEU A 14 -6.96 7.24 7.71
C LEU A 14 -5.82 8.13 8.18
N ASP A 15 -4.76 7.51 8.67
CA ASP A 15 -3.44 8.12 8.71
C ASP A 15 -3.12 8.59 7.28
N THR A 16 -3.54 9.83 6.95
CA THR A 16 -3.45 10.40 5.58
C THR A 16 -2.01 10.53 5.12
N ARG A 17 -1.05 10.46 6.05
CA ARG A 17 0.39 10.27 5.81
C ARG A 17 0.69 9.12 4.85
N TYR A 18 -0.14 8.07 4.82
CA TYR A 18 0.03 6.92 3.93
C TYR A 18 -0.89 6.95 2.71
N ASP A 19 -1.80 7.92 2.59
CA ASP A 19 -2.76 7.97 1.49
C ASP A 19 -2.06 8.02 0.13
N ARG A 20 -0.98 8.81 0.01
CA ARG A 20 -0.16 8.84 -1.20
C ARG A 20 0.37 7.45 -1.59
N PHE A 21 0.90 6.69 -0.63
CA PHE A 21 1.38 5.33 -0.85
C PHE A 21 0.22 4.37 -1.22
N LEU A 22 -0.90 4.46 -0.50
CA LEU A 22 -2.07 3.59 -0.66
C LEU A 22 -2.80 3.83 -1.99
N GLN A 23 -2.90 5.08 -2.42
CA GLN A 23 -3.53 5.50 -3.68
C GLN A 23 -2.58 5.42 -4.89
N THR A 24 -1.29 5.17 -4.67
CA THR A 24 -0.35 5.02 -5.78
C THR A 24 -0.79 3.88 -6.68
N LYS A 25 -0.96 4.21 -7.97
CA LYS A 25 -1.33 3.24 -8.99
C LYS A 25 -0.11 2.38 -9.29
N ILE A 26 -0.25 1.09 -9.03
CA ILE A 26 0.79 0.11 -9.29
C ILE A 26 0.63 -0.56 -10.65
N GLY A 27 -0.53 -0.42 -11.31
CA GLY A 27 -0.78 -1.00 -12.63
C GLY A 27 -2.26 -1.01 -12.98
N ALA A 28 -2.61 -1.69 -14.07
CA ALA A 28 -3.99 -2.04 -14.40
C ALA A 28 -4.18 -3.55 -14.20
N GLY A 29 -5.26 -3.94 -13.54
CA GLY A 29 -5.62 -5.35 -13.34
C GLY A 29 -6.10 -5.97 -14.65
N LEU A 30 -6.34 -7.28 -14.64
CA LEU A 30 -6.78 -8.04 -15.83
C LEU A 30 -8.03 -7.45 -16.51
N ASN A 31 -8.87 -6.73 -15.75
CA ASN A 31 -10.11 -6.11 -16.23
C ASN A 31 -9.93 -4.64 -16.66
N GLY A 32 -8.70 -4.15 -16.79
CA GLY A 32 -8.39 -2.74 -17.11
C GLY A 32 -8.67 -1.75 -15.98
N THR A 33 -9.10 -2.23 -14.79
CA THR A 33 -9.30 -1.37 -13.62
C THR A 33 -7.95 -0.98 -13.03
N PRO A 34 -7.70 0.31 -12.74
CA PRO A 34 -6.46 0.71 -12.08
C PRO A 34 -6.35 0.03 -10.72
N VAL A 35 -5.24 -0.69 -10.51
CA VAL A 35 -4.91 -1.32 -9.23
C VAL A 35 -4.03 -0.36 -8.47
N THR A 36 -4.49 0.05 -7.30
CA THR A 36 -3.71 0.81 -6.33
C THR A 36 -3.01 -0.12 -5.36
N THR A 37 -1.99 0.37 -4.66
CA THR A 37 -1.32 -0.35 -3.57
C THR A 37 -2.33 -0.87 -2.54
N LEU A 38 -3.32 -0.04 -2.17
CA LEU A 38 -4.40 -0.44 -1.28
C LEU A 38 -5.19 -1.62 -1.83
N SER A 39 -5.60 -1.55 -3.11
CA SER A 39 -6.37 -2.62 -3.76
C SER A 39 -5.58 -3.93 -3.82
N MET A 40 -4.28 -3.85 -4.07
CA MET A 40 -3.39 -5.01 -4.07
C MET A 40 -3.29 -5.65 -2.69
N LEU A 41 -2.99 -4.85 -1.65
CA LEU A 41 -2.86 -5.35 -0.28
C LEU A 41 -4.16 -5.97 0.22
N ALA A 42 -5.30 -5.31 -0.05
CA ALA A 42 -6.62 -5.81 0.31
C ALA A 42 -6.94 -7.16 -0.36
N ARG A 43 -6.57 -7.34 -1.63
CA ARG A 43 -6.75 -8.61 -2.36
C ARG A 43 -5.85 -9.74 -1.86
N LEU A 44 -4.70 -9.39 -1.28
CA LEU A 44 -3.82 -10.34 -0.59
C LEU A 44 -4.29 -10.65 0.85
N GLY A 45 -5.37 -10.03 1.31
CA GLY A 45 -5.87 -10.18 2.69
C GLY A 45 -5.01 -9.47 3.73
N LEU A 46 -4.17 -8.51 3.32
CA LEU A 46 -3.33 -7.72 4.22
C LEU A 46 -4.03 -6.40 4.58
N ASP A 47 -3.85 -5.96 5.82
CA ASP A 47 -4.30 -4.62 6.23
C ASP A 47 -3.39 -3.54 5.61
N PRO A 48 -3.91 -2.65 4.72
CA PRO A 48 -3.08 -1.72 3.99
C PRO A 48 -2.38 -0.69 4.88
N TRP A 49 -3.05 -0.20 5.92
CA TRP A 49 -2.50 0.82 6.83
C TRP A 49 -1.44 0.23 7.75
N GLN A 50 -1.65 -0.99 8.25
CA GLN A 50 -0.67 -1.70 9.05
C GLN A 50 0.61 -1.99 8.25
N VAL A 51 0.47 -2.40 6.99
CA VAL A 51 1.63 -2.61 6.10
C VAL A 51 2.35 -1.28 5.84
N ALA A 52 1.63 -0.19 5.52
CA ALA A 52 2.25 1.10 5.29
C ALA A 52 2.99 1.62 6.53
N ARG A 53 2.41 1.42 7.72
CA ARG A 53 3.03 1.76 9.00
C ARG A 53 4.30 0.99 9.28
N ASP A 54 4.26 -0.31 9.08
CA ASP A 54 5.39 -1.21 9.26
C ASP A 54 6.53 -0.88 8.27
N LEU A 55 6.21 -0.65 7.00
CA LEU A 55 7.18 -0.22 5.97
C LEU A 55 7.81 1.15 6.30
N SER A 56 7.02 2.10 6.78
CA SER A 56 7.50 3.44 7.17
C SER A 56 8.40 3.42 8.42
N ALA A 57 8.26 2.40 9.27
CA ALA A 57 9.12 2.22 10.44
C ALA A 57 10.43 1.46 10.13
N MET A 58 10.53 0.85 8.95
CA MET A 58 11.70 0.11 8.50
C MET A 58 12.71 0.99 7.77
N SER A 59 13.96 0.52 7.68
CA SER A 59 14.93 1.08 6.74
C SER A 59 14.48 0.87 5.30
N LYS A 60 14.81 1.83 4.43
CA LYS A 60 14.43 1.84 3.00
C LYS A 60 14.66 0.50 2.29
N GLU A 61 15.80 -0.14 2.55
CA GLU A 61 16.20 -1.42 1.94
C GLU A 61 15.33 -2.59 2.43
N THR A 62 15.03 -2.65 3.73
CA THR A 62 14.16 -3.68 4.32
C THR A 62 12.73 -3.53 3.85
N ALA A 63 12.23 -2.28 3.80
CA ALA A 63 10.91 -1.97 3.29
C ALA A 63 10.77 -2.36 1.82
N TRP A 64 11.80 -2.09 1.01
CA TRP A 64 11.87 -2.46 -0.40
C TRP A 64 11.76 -3.98 -0.60
N ALA A 65 12.59 -4.76 0.11
CA ALA A 65 12.58 -6.23 -0.01
C ALA A 65 11.23 -6.84 0.43
N LYS A 66 10.63 -6.30 1.49
CA LYS A 66 9.31 -6.74 1.97
C LYS A 66 8.23 -6.47 0.93
N LEU A 67 8.19 -5.25 0.38
CA LEU A 67 7.20 -4.85 -0.62
C LEU A 67 7.37 -5.60 -1.95
N GLU A 68 8.61 -5.87 -2.37
CA GLU A 68 8.89 -6.71 -3.55
C GLU A 68 8.32 -8.12 -3.38
N LYS A 69 8.50 -8.75 -2.21
CA LYS A 69 7.94 -10.07 -1.92
C LYS A 69 6.40 -10.08 -1.99
N VAL A 70 5.75 -9.05 -1.44
CA VAL A 70 4.29 -8.90 -1.51
C VAL A 70 3.84 -8.74 -2.96
N MET A 71 4.56 -7.96 -3.79
CA MET A 71 4.25 -7.83 -5.23
C MET A 71 4.45 -9.13 -6.00
N ILE A 72 5.43 -9.97 -5.64
CA ILE A 72 5.62 -11.29 -6.26
C ILE A 72 4.48 -12.25 -5.90
N SER A 73 3.96 -12.18 -4.67
CA SER A 73 2.80 -12.98 -4.25
C SER A 73 1.50 -12.57 -4.96
N PHE A 74 1.44 -11.36 -5.52
CA PHE A 74 0.28 -10.88 -6.24
C PHE A 74 0.29 -11.34 -7.71
N ALA A 75 -0.30 -12.50 -7.97
CA ALA A 75 -0.37 -13.11 -9.30
C ALA A 75 -1.33 -12.41 -10.28
N ASP A 76 -2.19 -11.50 -9.80
CA ASP A 76 -3.21 -10.80 -10.58
C ASP A 76 -2.61 -9.75 -11.54
N LEU A 77 -1.32 -9.40 -11.37
CA LEU A 77 -0.60 -8.50 -12.26
C LEU A 77 0.53 -9.23 -12.98
N THR A 78 0.39 -9.38 -14.30
CA THR A 78 1.45 -9.81 -15.21
C THR A 78 2.46 -8.68 -15.45
N HIS A 79 3.14 -8.24 -14.39
CA HIS A 79 4.19 -7.23 -14.53
C HIS A 79 5.53 -7.90 -14.85
N SER A 80 6.29 -7.33 -15.78
CA SER A 80 7.72 -7.67 -15.92
C SER A 80 8.49 -7.31 -14.65
N ALA A 81 9.53 -8.07 -14.30
CA ALA A 81 10.34 -7.84 -13.11
C ALA A 81 10.86 -6.39 -13.01
N LYS A 82 11.27 -5.80 -14.13
CA LYS A 82 11.72 -4.40 -14.20
C LYS A 82 10.62 -3.39 -13.84
N SER A 83 9.38 -3.66 -14.29
CA SER A 83 8.22 -2.81 -13.95
C SER A 83 7.94 -2.88 -12.44
N ARG A 84 7.98 -4.08 -11.86
CA ARG A 84 7.81 -4.27 -10.41
C ARG A 84 8.85 -3.50 -9.60
N GLN A 85 10.14 -3.62 -9.93
CA GLN A 85 11.21 -2.93 -9.22
C GLN A 85 11.07 -1.41 -9.26
N ASN A 86 10.66 -0.84 -10.41
CA ASN A 86 10.38 0.59 -10.53
C ASN A 86 9.21 1.03 -9.64
N ILE A 87 8.14 0.22 -9.58
CA ILE A 87 6.96 0.49 -8.75
C ILE A 87 7.32 0.43 -7.26
N VAL A 88 8.01 -0.63 -6.81
CA VAL A 88 8.47 -0.76 -5.42
C VAL A 88 9.33 0.43 -5.02
N THR A 89 10.25 0.85 -5.89
CA THR A 89 11.14 1.99 -5.63
C THR A 89 10.35 3.29 -5.47
N GLY A 90 9.37 3.56 -6.33
CA GLY A 90 8.50 4.74 -6.24
C GLY A 90 7.60 4.73 -4.99
N LEU A 91 7.13 3.55 -4.59
CA LEU A 91 6.31 3.37 -3.39
C LEU A 91 7.10 3.65 -2.11
N ILE A 92 8.30 3.09 -1.99
CA ILE A 92 9.16 3.35 -0.83
C ILE A 92 9.58 4.83 -0.76
N ALA A 93 9.84 5.46 -1.90
CA ALA A 93 10.10 6.90 -1.95
C ALA A 93 8.89 7.78 -1.59
N SER A 94 7.67 7.23 -1.57
CA SER A 94 6.48 7.95 -1.14
C SER A 94 6.20 7.82 0.36
N LEU A 95 6.96 6.98 1.07
CA LEU A 95 6.85 6.74 2.51
C LEU A 95 7.92 7.46 3.35
N HIS A 96 9.02 7.89 2.73
CA HIS A 96 10.16 8.60 3.34
C HIS A 96 10.42 9.91 2.59
#